data_AF-A0AAQ3MUF2-F1
#
_entry.id   AF-A0AAQ3MUF2-F1
#
_cell.length_a   1.000
_cell.length_b   1.000
_cell.length_c   1.000
_cell.angle_alpha   90.00
_cell.angle_beta   90.00
_cell.angle_gamma   90.00
#
_symmetry.space_group_name_H-M   'P 1'
#
loop_
_entity.id
_entity.type
_entity.pdbx_description
1 polymer ?
#
loop_
_entity_poly.entity_id
_entity_poly.type
_entity_poly.pdbx_seq_one_letter_code
_entity_poly.pdbx_strand_id
1 'polypeptide(L)'
;MAEETERYSCSKLLIPNAHTAKEQPIFVKATWFPTHFHLVVTDGLTAWHCHPSEEEVKQRAAQWDLAVSEYLDLSGRYLGLQQQNSVYAFDDAGDGHKRLSWTFEKEGITMLWRWKCLLSLDSKKSNVEILDFLMGSNDNISGKVVGENELFEKMKVEAEKCLAQSERIANERLEFESEIYAKFLRVLNSKKSKLRELRDKLSKQENTEKYPQEEDTDKTESFGEESDFDRSDEDPQKDITSSSTDVLANKPSRTKRTKRT
;
A
#
# COMPACT_ATOMS: atom_id res chain seq x y z
N MET A 1 -7.42 -33.33 2.41
CA MET A 1 -7.11 -33.09 3.83
C MET A 1 -6.32 -31.81 3.87
N ALA A 2 -6.87 -30.74 4.45
CA ALA A 2 -6.12 -29.50 4.59
C ALA A 2 -4.98 -29.77 5.59
N GLU A 3 -3.73 -29.55 5.19
CA GLU A 3 -2.60 -29.51 6.11
C GLU A 3 -2.91 -28.43 7.15
N GLU A 4 -3.11 -28.84 8.41
CA GLU A 4 -3.13 -27.92 9.53
C GLU A 4 -1.74 -27.28 9.60
N THR A 5 -1.63 -26.07 9.08
CA THR A 5 -0.36 -25.39 8.92
C THR A 5 0.03 -24.79 10.27
N GLU A 6 0.97 -25.44 10.93
CA GLU A 6 1.63 -24.91 12.12
C GLU A 6 2.26 -23.54 11.79
N ARG A 7 1.97 -22.53 12.60
CA ARG A 7 2.62 -21.22 12.50
C ARG A 7 3.59 -21.07 13.66
N TYR A 8 4.74 -20.47 13.40
CA TYR A 8 5.74 -20.22 14.43
C TYR A 8 5.97 -18.73 14.61
N SER A 9 6.25 -18.30 15.84
CA SER A 9 6.76 -16.96 16.12
C SER A 9 7.86 -17.03 17.16
N CYS A 10 8.88 -16.19 17.04
CA CYS A 10 9.90 -16.05 18.06
C CYS A 10 10.16 -14.59 18.36
N SER A 11 10.23 -14.26 19.66
CA SER A 11 10.26 -12.88 20.11
C SER A 11 11.19 -12.73 21.30
N LYS A 12 11.95 -11.64 21.30
CA LYS A 12 12.75 -11.20 22.42
C LYS A 12 11.93 -10.19 23.22
N LEU A 13 11.61 -10.52 24.47
CA LEU A 13 10.90 -9.61 25.37
C LEU A 13 11.87 -9.06 26.40
N LEU A 14 11.78 -7.77 26.68
CA LEU A 14 12.54 -7.12 27.74
C LEU A 14 11.66 -7.01 28.97
N ILE A 15 11.97 -7.78 30.01
CA ILE A 15 11.18 -7.84 31.24
C ILE A 15 11.84 -6.95 32.30
N PRO A 16 11.09 -6.04 32.93
CA PRO A 16 11.59 -5.28 34.08
C PRO A 16 12.03 -6.23 35.20
N ASN A 17 13.28 -6.11 35.66
CA ASN A 17 13.75 -6.90 36.79
C ASN A 17 13.46 -6.17 38.10
N ALA A 18 12.75 -6.82 39.03
CA ALA A 18 12.45 -6.27 40.35
C ALA A 18 13.72 -6.01 41.20
N HIS A 19 14.83 -6.71 40.93
CA HIS A 19 16.05 -6.65 41.73
C HIS A 19 17.16 -5.80 41.10
N THR A 20 17.06 -5.46 39.83
CA THR A 20 18.04 -4.62 39.14
C THR A 20 17.34 -3.61 38.26
N ALA A 21 17.79 -2.36 38.24
CA ALA A 21 17.29 -1.32 37.32
C ALA A 21 17.53 -1.61 35.82
N LYS A 22 17.98 -2.83 35.47
CA LYS A 22 18.21 -3.31 34.11
C LYS A 22 17.10 -4.28 33.72
N GLU A 23 16.55 -4.10 32.53
CA GLU A 23 15.65 -5.06 31.92
C GLU A 23 16.39 -6.36 31.60
N GLN A 24 15.75 -7.49 31.84
CA GLN A 24 16.27 -8.81 31.51
C GLN A 24 15.61 -9.32 30.23
N PRO A 25 16.38 -9.70 29.21
CA PRO A 25 15.82 -10.29 28.01
C PRO A 25 15.37 -11.72 28.30
N ILE A 26 14.16 -12.06 27.86
CA ILE A 26 13.71 -13.44 27.69
C ILE A 26 13.38 -13.67 26.22
N PHE A 27 13.52 -14.91 25.79
CA PHE A 27 13.20 -15.34 24.44
C PHE A 27 12.01 -16.28 24.50
N VAL A 28 11.00 -16.02 23.67
CA VAL A 28 9.79 -16.82 23.61
C VAL A 28 9.66 -17.39 22.20
N LYS A 29 9.67 -18.72 22.09
CA LYS A 29 9.26 -19.45 20.88
C LYS A 29 7.82 -19.89 21.08
N ALA A 30 6.95 -19.57 20.15
CA ALA A 30 5.57 -20.03 20.13
C ALA A 30 5.31 -20.86 18.87
N THR A 31 4.61 -21.98 19.05
CA THR A 31 4.01 -22.78 17.98
C THR A 31 2.50 -22.65 18.09
N TRP A 32 1.87 -22.16 17.03
CA TRP A 32 0.44 -21.88 16.97
C TRP A 32 -0.24 -22.94 16.09
N PHE A 33 -1.18 -23.65 16.69
CA PHE A 33 -2.07 -24.58 16.01
C PHE A 33 -3.44 -23.90 15.78
N PRO A 34 -4.35 -24.49 14.99
CA PRO A 34 -5.69 -23.94 14.81
C PRO A 34 -6.53 -23.87 16.10
N THR A 35 -6.25 -24.76 17.06
CA THR A 35 -7.04 -24.97 18.29
C THR A 35 -6.31 -24.61 19.58
N HIS A 36 -4.99 -24.61 19.57
CA HIS A 36 -4.15 -24.39 20.74
C HIS A 36 -2.77 -23.81 20.38
N PHE A 37 -1.89 -23.67 21.36
CA PHE A 37 -0.53 -23.19 21.15
C PHE A 37 0.43 -23.82 22.15
N HIS A 38 1.72 -23.86 21.80
CA HIS A 38 2.81 -24.27 22.68
C HIS A 38 3.81 -23.13 22.80
N LEU A 39 4.22 -22.77 24.03
CA LEU A 39 5.27 -21.79 24.28
C LEU A 39 6.48 -22.45 24.93
N VAL A 40 7.66 -22.06 24.45
CA VAL A 40 8.93 -22.30 25.12
C VAL A 40 9.56 -20.95 25.42
N VAL A 41 9.81 -20.68 26.69
CA VAL A 41 10.41 -19.43 27.18
C VAL A 41 11.80 -19.73 27.73
N THR A 42 12.78 -18.90 27.46
CA THR A 42 14.13 -19.05 28.02
C THR A 42 14.78 -17.70 28.35
N ASP A 43 15.57 -17.67 29.42
CA ASP A 43 16.46 -16.55 29.74
C ASP A 43 17.92 -16.80 29.27
N GLY A 44 18.14 -17.92 28.56
CA GLY A 44 19.46 -18.39 28.12
C GLY A 44 20.13 -19.38 29.09
N LEU A 45 19.67 -19.48 30.33
CA LEU A 45 20.15 -20.43 31.33
C LEU A 45 19.08 -21.49 31.63
N THR A 46 17.88 -21.03 31.93
CA THR A 46 16.72 -21.82 32.31
C THR A 46 15.65 -21.70 31.24
N ALA A 47 14.93 -22.79 30.97
CA ALA A 47 13.80 -22.81 30.06
C ALA A 47 12.52 -23.20 30.78
N TRP A 48 11.40 -22.71 30.27
CA TRP A 48 10.05 -23.01 30.74
C TRP A 48 9.12 -23.32 29.58
N HIS A 49 8.21 -24.26 29.80
CA HIS A 49 7.26 -24.74 28.78
C HIS A 49 5.83 -24.42 29.20
N CYS A 50 5.01 -24.00 28.25
CA CYS A 50 3.58 -23.82 28.44
C CYS A 50 2.85 -24.50 27.30
N HIS A 51 2.26 -25.66 27.58
CA HIS A 51 1.52 -26.48 26.62
C HIS A 51 0.07 -26.66 27.09
N PRO A 52 -0.77 -25.61 26.96
CA PRO A 52 -2.18 -25.72 27.30
C PRO A 52 -2.90 -26.68 26.36
N SER A 53 -3.80 -27.48 26.91
CA SER A 53 -4.75 -28.29 26.16
C SER A 53 -5.72 -27.44 25.36
N GLU A 54 -6.32 -28.03 24.32
CA GLU A 54 -7.33 -27.36 23.50
C GLU A 54 -8.52 -26.89 24.34
N GLU A 55 -8.93 -27.68 25.33
CA GLU A 55 -10.01 -27.37 26.25
C GLU A 55 -9.68 -26.14 27.12
N GLU A 56 -8.45 -26.05 27.62
CA GLU A 56 -8.00 -24.89 28.41
C GLU A 56 -7.99 -23.61 27.57
N VAL A 57 -7.48 -23.69 26.33
CA VAL A 57 -7.49 -22.57 25.39
C VAL A 57 -8.92 -22.15 25.07
N LYS A 58 -9.81 -23.10 24.79
CA LYS A 58 -11.22 -22.85 24.52
C LYS A 58 -11.95 -22.22 25.70
N GLN A 59 -11.72 -22.73 26.91
CA GLN A 59 -12.29 -22.16 28.12
C GLN A 59 -11.78 -20.73 28.35
N ARG A 60 -10.50 -20.47 28.07
CA ARG A 60 -9.90 -19.14 28.23
C ARG A 60 -10.43 -18.14 27.19
N ALA A 61 -10.58 -18.56 25.94
CA ALA A 61 -11.19 -17.76 24.89
C ALA A 61 -12.65 -17.39 25.25
N ALA A 62 -13.42 -18.35 25.77
CA ALA A 62 -14.80 -18.13 26.20
C ALA A 62 -14.92 -17.14 27.38
N GLN A 63 -13.93 -17.06 28.27
CA GLN A 63 -13.92 -16.07 29.35
C GLN A 63 -13.88 -14.62 28.85
N TRP A 64 -13.44 -14.40 27.61
CA TRP A 64 -13.34 -13.09 26.98
C TRP A 64 -14.30 -12.91 25.81
N ASP A 65 -15.29 -13.80 25.69
CA ASP A 65 -16.26 -13.81 24.61
C ASP A 65 -15.61 -13.78 23.21
N LEU A 66 -14.51 -14.53 23.07
CA LEU A 66 -13.75 -14.65 21.83
C LEU A 66 -13.92 -16.04 21.22
N ALA A 67 -13.96 -16.10 19.89
CA ALA A 67 -13.75 -17.36 19.18
C ALA A 67 -12.30 -17.84 19.39
N VAL A 68 -12.08 -19.16 19.39
CA VAL A 68 -10.74 -19.74 19.61
C VAL A 68 -9.73 -19.23 18.58
N SER A 69 -10.12 -19.16 17.30
CA SER A 69 -9.27 -18.62 16.24
C SER A 69 -8.88 -17.16 16.48
N GLU A 70 -9.84 -16.32 16.86
CA GLU A 70 -9.60 -14.90 17.15
C GLU A 70 -8.71 -14.72 18.38
N TYR A 71 -8.93 -15.50 19.43
CA TYR A 71 -8.09 -15.54 20.62
C TYR A 71 -6.64 -15.88 20.25
N LEU A 72 -6.43 -16.94 19.47
CA LEU A 72 -5.10 -17.38 19.05
C LEU A 72 -4.40 -16.36 18.14
N ASP A 73 -5.11 -15.79 17.16
CA ASP A 73 -4.54 -14.79 16.26
C ASP A 73 -4.17 -13.50 17.00
N LEU A 74 -4.98 -13.09 17.98
CA LEU A 74 -4.68 -11.93 18.81
C LEU A 74 -3.44 -12.20 19.67
N SER A 75 -3.32 -13.37 20.31
CA SER A 75 -2.09 -13.71 21.02
C SER A 75 -0.87 -13.79 20.13
N GLY A 76 -1.00 -14.41 18.95
CA GLY A 76 0.11 -14.52 18.00
C GLY A 76 0.62 -13.15 17.59
N ARG A 77 -0.29 -12.20 17.36
CA ARG A 77 0.07 -10.82 17.01
C ARG A 77 0.78 -10.08 18.14
N TYR A 78 0.28 -10.18 19.38
CA TYR A 78 0.85 -9.45 20.51
C TYR A 78 2.12 -10.10 21.06
N LEU A 79 2.23 -11.42 21.02
CA LEU A 79 3.42 -12.13 21.50
C LEU A 79 4.50 -12.18 20.43
N GLY A 80 4.13 -12.50 19.17
CA GLY A 80 5.04 -12.69 18.05
C GLY A 80 5.70 -11.41 17.56
N LEU A 81 4.98 -10.28 17.62
CA LEU A 81 5.49 -8.95 17.30
C LEU A 81 5.29 -8.09 18.54
N GLN A 82 6.37 -7.82 19.28
CA GLN A 82 6.31 -7.00 20.49
C GLN A 82 5.60 -5.67 20.18
N GLN A 83 4.46 -5.43 20.84
CA GLN A 83 3.64 -4.23 20.63
C GLN A 83 4.13 -3.13 21.58
N GLN A 84 4.32 -1.92 21.05
CA GLN A 84 4.84 -0.79 21.84
C GLN A 84 3.93 -0.40 23.02
N ASN A 85 2.63 -0.68 22.93
CA ASN A 85 1.64 -0.32 23.95
C ASN A 85 1.32 -1.50 24.91
N SER A 86 2.03 -2.63 24.78
CA SER A 86 1.83 -3.80 25.63
C SER A 86 2.89 -3.85 26.74
N VAL A 87 2.44 -4.17 27.95
CA VAL A 87 3.31 -4.41 29.10
C VAL A 87 3.49 -5.91 29.25
N TYR A 88 4.74 -6.38 29.13
CA TYR A 88 5.11 -7.78 29.27
C TYR A 88 5.70 -8.01 30.66
N ALA A 89 5.31 -9.12 31.30
CA ALA A 89 5.81 -9.53 32.61
C ALA A 89 6.08 -11.03 32.66
N PHE A 90 7.09 -11.42 33.42
CA PHE A 90 7.50 -12.81 33.62
C PHE A 90 7.78 -13.08 35.10
N ASP A 91 6.69 -13.30 35.82
CA ASP A 91 6.69 -13.33 37.29
C ASP A 91 6.92 -14.74 37.83
N ASP A 92 7.35 -14.82 39.08
CA ASP A 92 7.41 -16.08 39.81
C ASP A 92 6.00 -16.67 40.03
N ALA A 93 5.88 -17.98 39.80
CA ALA A 93 4.66 -18.75 39.99
C ALA A 93 4.82 -19.89 41.00
N GLY A 94 5.94 -19.92 41.73
CA GLY A 94 6.28 -20.96 42.71
C GLY A 94 6.90 -22.20 42.09
N ASP A 95 7.64 -22.97 42.90
CA ASP A 95 8.30 -24.22 42.49
C ASP A 95 9.22 -24.10 41.26
N GLY A 96 9.84 -22.93 41.08
CA GLY A 96 10.67 -22.62 39.92
C GLY A 96 9.88 -22.39 38.63
N HIS A 97 8.55 -22.47 38.67
CA HIS A 97 7.67 -22.10 37.58
C HIS A 97 7.59 -20.60 37.42
N LYS A 98 7.27 -20.18 36.20
CA LYS A 98 7.11 -18.77 35.86
C LYS A 98 5.74 -18.53 35.26
N ARG A 99 5.35 -17.28 35.20
CA ARG A 99 4.07 -16.86 34.63
C ARG A 99 4.33 -15.76 33.63
N LEU A 100 4.10 -16.09 32.36
CA LEU A 100 4.18 -15.13 31.27
C LEU A 100 2.85 -14.40 31.17
N SER A 101 2.92 -13.08 31.12
CA SER A 101 1.75 -12.23 30.89
C SER A 101 2.07 -11.05 30.01
N TRP A 102 1.06 -10.62 29.24
CA TRP A 102 1.13 -9.41 28.43
C TRP A 102 -0.24 -8.75 28.35
N THR A 103 -0.25 -7.42 28.23
CA THR A 103 -1.49 -6.67 28.08
C THR A 103 -1.86 -6.49 26.61
N PHE A 104 -3.15 -6.33 26.35
CA PHE A 104 -3.64 -5.90 25.05
C PHE A 104 -4.90 -5.07 25.25
N GLU A 105 -5.19 -4.19 24.29
CA GLU A 105 -6.38 -3.37 24.32
C GLU A 105 -7.43 -3.95 23.38
N LYS A 106 -8.66 -4.09 23.88
CA LYS A 106 -9.84 -4.43 23.08
C LYS A 106 -10.98 -3.51 23.54
N GLU A 107 -11.58 -2.78 22.59
CA GLU A 107 -12.74 -1.91 22.86
C GLU A 107 -12.52 -0.89 24.00
N GLY A 108 -11.29 -0.37 24.15
CA GLY A 108 -10.93 0.57 25.21
C GLY A 108 -10.70 -0.06 26.60
N ILE A 109 -10.74 -1.39 26.69
CA ILE A 109 -10.45 -2.15 27.91
C ILE A 109 -9.08 -2.84 27.76
N THR A 110 -8.21 -2.62 28.75
CA THR A 110 -6.94 -3.34 28.84
C THR A 110 -7.17 -4.72 29.45
N MET A 111 -6.93 -5.75 28.65
CA MET A 111 -7.03 -7.15 29.02
C MET A 111 -5.63 -7.73 29.30
N LEU A 112 -5.54 -8.73 30.16
CA LEU A 112 -4.28 -9.35 30.59
C LEU A 112 -4.24 -10.84 30.22
N TRP A 113 -3.40 -11.20 29.24
CA TRP A 113 -3.03 -12.59 29.00
C TRP A 113 -2.14 -13.07 30.13
N ARG A 114 -2.35 -14.32 30.56
CA ARG A 114 -1.57 -14.91 31.63
C ARG A 114 -1.59 -16.42 31.53
N TRP A 115 -0.41 -16.99 31.35
CA TRP A 115 -0.20 -18.43 31.28
C TRP A 115 0.94 -18.87 32.20
N LYS A 116 0.75 -19.99 32.89
CA LYS A 116 1.78 -20.59 33.76
C LYS A 116 2.72 -21.43 32.90
N CYS A 117 4.00 -21.14 32.98
CA CYS A 117 5.07 -21.86 32.30
C CYS A 117 5.78 -22.76 33.31
N LEU A 118 5.78 -24.07 33.04
CA LEU A 118 6.41 -25.09 33.85
C LEU A 118 7.92 -25.11 33.63
N LEU A 119 8.69 -25.43 34.66
CA LEU A 119 10.16 -25.47 34.57
C LEU A 119 10.58 -26.65 33.69
N SER A 120 11.47 -26.41 32.74
CA SER A 120 12.05 -27.47 31.90
C SER A 120 12.99 -28.34 32.73
N LEU A 121 12.82 -29.66 32.65
CA LEU A 121 13.75 -30.63 33.23
C LEU A 121 15.12 -30.60 32.53
N ASP A 122 15.16 -30.20 31.27
CA ASP A 122 16.38 -30.07 30.47
C ASP A 122 16.40 -28.71 29.76
N SER A 123 16.81 -27.69 30.50
CA SER A 123 16.91 -26.32 29.97
C SER A 123 17.95 -26.22 28.85
N LYS A 124 19.01 -27.03 28.89
CA LYS A 124 20.06 -27.01 27.84
C LYS A 124 19.48 -27.47 26.51
N LYS A 125 18.75 -28.58 26.51
CA LYS A 125 18.09 -29.07 25.29
C LYS A 125 17.10 -28.06 24.73
N SER A 126 16.24 -27.49 25.56
CA SER A 126 15.27 -26.46 25.11
C SER A 126 15.96 -25.23 24.51
N ASN A 127 17.08 -24.78 25.08
CA ASN A 127 17.84 -23.65 24.55
C ASN A 127 18.47 -23.97 23.20
N VAL A 128 19.04 -25.17 23.04
CA VAL A 128 19.58 -25.64 21.76
C VAL A 128 18.49 -25.70 20.70
N GLU A 129 17.31 -26.25 21.02
CA GLU A 129 16.17 -26.34 20.09
C GLU A 129 15.66 -24.96 19.64
N ILE A 130 15.65 -23.96 20.53
CA ILE A 130 15.30 -22.59 20.16
C ILE A 130 16.36 -21.98 19.23
N LEU A 131 17.64 -22.16 19.55
CA LEU A 131 18.74 -21.63 18.73
C LEU A 131 18.77 -22.28 17.34
N ASP A 132 18.59 -23.60 17.27
CA ASP A 132 18.55 -24.35 16.01
C ASP A 132 17.38 -23.90 15.14
N PHE A 133 16.20 -23.70 15.74
CA PHE A 133 15.04 -23.12 15.07
C PHE A 133 15.31 -21.70 14.54
N LEU A 134 15.95 -20.84 15.35
CA LEU A 134 16.30 -19.48 14.94
C LEU A 134 17.30 -19.46 13.80
N MET A 135 18.31 -20.33 13.83
CA MET A 135 19.31 -20.46 12.76
C MET A 135 18.67 -20.95 11.47
N GLY A 136 17.88 -22.03 11.51
CA GLY A 136 17.17 -22.53 10.32
C GLY A 136 16.18 -21.52 9.74
N SER A 137 15.50 -20.74 10.60
CA SER A 137 14.61 -19.66 10.15
C SER A 137 15.39 -18.52 9.49
N ASN A 138 16.56 -18.15 10.02
CA ASN A 138 17.43 -17.13 9.43
C ASN A 138 17.94 -17.58 8.06
N ASP A 139 18.41 -18.82 7.93
CA ASP A 139 18.86 -19.37 6.65
C ASP A 139 17.73 -19.37 5.62
N ASN A 140 16.51 -19.76 6.03
CA ASN A 140 15.34 -19.73 5.16
C ASN A 140 14.97 -18.31 4.70
N ILE A 141 14.91 -17.36 5.63
CA ILE A 141 14.56 -15.96 5.33
C ILE A 141 15.64 -15.35 4.45
N SER A 142 16.93 -15.58 4.75
CA SER A 142 18.05 -15.10 3.94
C SER A 142 17.98 -15.63 2.52
N GLY A 143 17.69 -16.93 2.34
CA GLY A 143 17.48 -17.51 1.02
C GLY A 143 16.29 -16.90 0.26
N LYS A 144 15.15 -16.68 0.94
CA LYS A 144 13.99 -16.01 0.35
C LYS A 144 14.28 -14.56 -0.05
N VAL A 145 14.99 -13.81 0.79
CA VAL A 145 15.36 -12.41 0.52
C VAL A 145 16.25 -12.34 -0.72
N VAL A 146 17.24 -13.23 -0.85
CA VAL A 146 18.10 -13.28 -2.04
C VAL A 146 17.28 -13.60 -3.30
N GLY A 147 16.45 -14.65 -3.24
CA GLY A 147 15.61 -15.05 -4.38
C GLY A 147 14.62 -13.96 -4.81
N GLU A 148 13.93 -13.33 -3.86
CA GLU A 148 13.00 -12.24 -4.13
C GLU A 148 13.72 -11.02 -4.71
N ASN A 149 14.92 -10.70 -4.20
CA ASN A 149 15.72 -9.59 -4.72
C ASN A 149 16.17 -9.84 -6.18
N GLU A 150 16.55 -11.08 -6.53
CA GLU A 150 16.87 -11.43 -7.92
C GLU A 150 15.65 -11.30 -8.86
N LEU A 151 14.46 -11.68 -8.39
CA LEU A 151 13.21 -11.51 -9.15
C LEU A 151 12.86 -10.02 -9.31
N PHE A 152 13.02 -9.24 -8.24
CA PHE A 152 12.80 -7.81 -8.24
C PHE A 152 13.72 -7.09 -9.25
N GLU A 153 15.02 -7.41 -9.26
CA GLU A 153 15.96 -6.82 -10.23
C GLU A 153 15.63 -7.21 -11.68
N LYS A 154 15.22 -8.46 -11.93
CA LYS A 154 14.77 -8.88 -13.27
C LYS A 154 13.53 -8.10 -13.72
N MET A 155 12.54 -7.96 -12.84
CA MET A 155 11.31 -7.22 -13.12
C MET A 155 11.60 -5.73 -13.37
N LYS A 156 12.53 -5.14 -12.60
CA LYS A 156 12.96 -3.76 -12.80
C LYS A 156 13.58 -3.54 -14.18
N VAL A 157 14.49 -4.43 -14.60
CA VAL A 157 15.10 -4.36 -15.94
C VAL A 157 14.04 -4.50 -17.05
N GLU A 158 13.06 -5.38 -16.86
CA GLU A 158 11.95 -5.53 -17.81
C GLU A 158 11.09 -4.27 -17.89
N ALA A 159 10.76 -3.65 -16.74
CA ALA A 159 10.01 -2.40 -16.68
C ALA A 159 10.76 -1.26 -17.38
N GLU A 160 12.08 -1.12 -17.18
CA GLU A 160 12.92 -0.13 -17.85
C GLU A 160 12.94 -0.35 -19.37
N LYS A 161 12.99 -1.61 -19.82
CA LYS A 161 12.91 -1.95 -21.26
C LYS A 161 11.56 -1.57 -21.86
N CYS A 162 10.46 -1.86 -21.17
CA CYS A 162 9.11 -1.47 -21.60
C CYS A 162 8.96 0.05 -21.67
N LEU A 163 9.51 0.79 -20.71
CA LEU A 163 9.52 2.24 -20.71
C LEU A 163 10.26 2.80 -21.92
N ALA A 164 11.49 2.34 -22.18
CA ALA A 164 12.29 2.76 -23.33
C ALA A 164 11.60 2.45 -24.67
N GLN A 165 10.92 1.29 -24.76
CA GLN A 165 10.14 0.95 -25.95
C GLN A 165 8.92 1.88 -26.12
N SER A 166 8.22 2.21 -25.04
CA SER A 166 7.07 3.11 -25.06
C SER A 166 7.48 4.52 -25.52
N GLU A 167 8.58 5.06 -24.98
CA GLU A 167 9.13 6.37 -25.38
C GLU A 167 9.49 6.39 -26.86
N ARG A 168 10.14 5.33 -27.34
CA ARG A 168 10.48 5.19 -28.76
C ARG A 168 9.24 5.19 -29.65
N ILE A 169 8.23 4.39 -29.32
CA ILE A 169 6.98 4.32 -30.08
C ILE A 169 6.24 5.67 -30.05
N ALA A 170 6.27 6.38 -28.92
CA ALA A 170 5.67 7.71 -28.81
C ALA A 170 6.35 8.72 -29.75
N ASN A 171 7.68 8.69 -29.85
CA ASN A 171 8.44 9.54 -30.77
C ASN A 171 8.15 9.18 -32.24
N GLU A 172 8.21 7.89 -32.58
CA GLU A 172 7.91 7.41 -33.94
C GLU A 172 6.46 7.77 -34.36
N ARG A 173 5.50 7.71 -33.43
CA ARG A 173 4.13 8.18 -33.66
C ARG A 173 4.08 9.68 -33.96
N LEU A 174 4.78 10.51 -33.18
CA LEU A 174 4.79 11.96 -33.37
C LEU A 174 5.37 12.34 -34.75
N GLU A 175 6.48 11.70 -35.13
CA GLU A 175 7.10 11.89 -36.45
C GLU A 175 6.14 11.49 -37.58
N PHE A 176 5.51 10.33 -37.45
CA PHE A 176 4.54 9.84 -38.42
C PHE A 176 3.33 10.79 -38.57
N GLU A 177 2.76 11.26 -37.45
CA GLU A 177 1.66 12.23 -37.46
C GLU A 177 2.06 13.50 -38.20
N SER A 178 3.23 14.07 -37.89
CA SER A 178 3.77 15.26 -38.56
C SER A 178 3.90 15.09 -40.08
N GLU A 179 4.44 13.95 -40.52
CA GLU A 179 4.56 13.65 -41.95
C GLU A 179 3.21 13.54 -42.67
N ILE A 180 2.23 12.88 -42.03
CA ILE A 180 0.90 12.71 -42.59
C ILE A 180 0.16 14.06 -42.66
N TYR A 181 0.23 14.87 -41.60
CA TYR A 181 -0.36 16.22 -41.62
C TYR A 181 0.26 17.09 -42.71
N ALA A 182 1.58 17.04 -42.91
CA ALA A 182 2.25 17.77 -43.99
C ALA A 182 1.79 17.31 -45.39
N LYS A 183 1.64 16.00 -45.61
CA LYS A 183 1.10 15.44 -46.86
C LYS A 183 -0.35 15.88 -47.08
N PHE A 184 -1.18 15.84 -46.05
CA PHE A 184 -2.57 16.28 -46.12
C PHE A 184 -2.70 17.76 -46.45
N LEU A 185 -1.91 18.63 -45.80
CA LEU A 185 -1.85 20.06 -46.10
C LEU A 185 -1.47 20.33 -47.56
N ARG A 186 -0.51 19.57 -48.11
CA ARG A 186 -0.11 19.69 -49.52
C ARG A 186 -1.27 19.38 -50.47
N VAL A 187 -2.02 18.30 -50.20
CA VAL A 187 -3.21 17.94 -50.99
C VAL A 187 -4.29 19.00 -50.87
N LEU A 188 -4.55 19.49 -49.65
CA LEU A 188 -5.58 20.49 -49.37
C LEU A 188 -5.26 21.83 -50.04
N ASN A 189 -4.00 22.25 -50.03
CA ASN A 189 -3.53 23.45 -50.72
C ASN A 189 -3.61 23.30 -52.25
N SER A 190 -3.26 22.13 -52.80
CA SER A 190 -3.43 21.83 -54.23
C SER A 190 -4.91 21.94 -54.65
N LYS A 191 -5.83 21.35 -53.86
CA LYS A 191 -7.28 21.46 -54.09
C LYS A 191 -7.77 22.91 -53.99
N LYS A 192 -7.35 23.67 -52.97
CA LYS A 192 -7.66 25.10 -52.82
C LYS A 192 -7.15 25.94 -53.99
N SER A 193 -5.95 25.64 -54.50
CA SER A 193 -5.41 26.31 -55.69
C SER A 193 -6.25 26.01 -56.93
N LYS A 194 -6.64 24.74 -57.11
CA LYS A 194 -7.47 24.35 -58.26
C LYS A 194 -8.86 24.99 -58.23
N LEU A 195 -9.48 25.07 -57.05
CA LEU A 195 -10.75 25.78 -56.89
C LEU A 195 -10.64 27.27 -57.23
N ARG A 196 -9.53 27.92 -56.85
CA ARG A 196 -9.27 29.32 -57.25
C ARG A 196 -9.12 29.47 -58.76
N GLU A 197 -8.31 28.62 -59.40
CA GLU A 197 -8.19 28.63 -60.87
C GLU A 197 -9.52 28.43 -61.59
N LEU A 198 -10.37 27.50 -61.11
CA LEU A 198 -11.66 27.23 -61.72
C LEU A 198 -12.62 28.42 -61.55
N ARG A 199 -12.63 29.06 -60.37
CA ARG A 199 -13.39 30.30 -60.13
C ARG A 199 -12.93 31.44 -61.03
N ASP A 200 -11.61 31.62 -61.18
CA ASP A 200 -11.04 32.67 -62.04
C ASP A 200 -11.34 32.45 -63.52
N LYS A 201 -11.45 31.18 -63.97
CA LYS A 201 -11.85 30.86 -65.34
C LYS A 201 -13.34 31.15 -65.57
N LEU A 202 -14.20 30.77 -64.61
CA LEU A 202 -15.63 31.06 -64.67
C LEU A 202 -15.91 32.57 -64.68
N SER A 203 -15.26 33.35 -63.81
CA SER A 203 -15.43 34.81 -63.79
C SER A 203 -14.94 35.49 -65.07
N LYS A 204 -13.86 35.00 -65.69
CA LYS A 204 -13.38 35.51 -66.98
C LYS A 204 -14.32 35.15 -68.13
N GLN A 205 -14.93 33.97 -68.11
CA GLN A 205 -15.92 33.56 -69.10
C GLN A 205 -17.21 34.39 -68.96
N GLU A 206 -17.66 34.65 -67.72
CA GLU A 206 -18.79 35.51 -67.41
C GLU A 206 -18.55 36.98 -67.85
N ASN A 207 -17.31 37.49 -67.68
CA ASN A 207 -16.91 38.81 -68.17
C ASN A 207 -16.68 38.90 -69.69
N THR A 208 -16.62 37.77 -70.40
CA THR A 208 -16.53 37.75 -71.88
C THR A 208 -17.93 37.74 -72.52
N GLU A 209 -18.99 37.52 -71.74
CA GLU A 209 -20.34 37.28 -72.27
C GLU A 209 -21.36 38.41 -72.06
N LYS A 210 -21.05 39.53 -71.40
CA LYS A 210 -21.94 40.72 -71.38
C LYS A 210 -21.14 42.02 -71.42
N TYR A 211 -21.56 43.03 -72.20
CA TYR A 211 -22.53 44.10 -71.82
C TYR A 211 -23.11 44.84 -73.07
N PRO A 212 -24.12 45.75 -72.98
CA PRO A 212 -24.86 46.29 -71.80
C PRO A 212 -26.41 46.20 -71.95
N GLN A 213 -27.29 46.44 -70.96
CA GLN A 213 -27.63 47.66 -70.19
C GLN A 213 -28.82 47.22 -69.24
N GLU A 214 -29.04 47.71 -68.02
CA GLU A 214 -29.74 48.96 -67.65
C GLU A 214 -29.67 49.23 -66.13
N GLU A 215 -29.79 50.52 -65.79
CA GLU A 215 -29.91 51.12 -64.46
C GLU A 215 -31.14 50.61 -63.67
N ASP A 216 -31.03 50.55 -62.34
CA ASP A 216 -31.67 51.53 -61.42
C ASP A 216 -32.05 50.93 -60.04
N THR A 217 -31.91 51.78 -59.03
CA THR A 217 -32.50 51.79 -57.67
C THR A 217 -32.09 50.78 -56.59
N ASP A 218 -31.27 51.31 -55.66
CA ASP A 218 -31.64 51.61 -54.27
C ASP A 218 -32.34 50.52 -53.42
N LYS A 219 -31.61 49.93 -52.47
CA LYS A 219 -32.04 49.73 -51.06
C LYS A 219 -30.92 49.19 -50.18
N THR A 220 -30.38 50.11 -49.38
CA THR A 220 -29.87 49.96 -48.02
C THR A 220 -30.45 48.77 -47.26
N GLU A 221 -29.61 47.84 -46.77
CA GLU A 221 -29.76 47.22 -45.44
C GLU A 221 -28.37 46.91 -44.86
N SER A 222 -28.03 47.72 -43.85
CA SER A 222 -26.91 47.55 -42.94
C SER A 222 -27.25 46.50 -41.89
N PHE A 223 -26.44 45.47 -41.76
CA PHE A 223 -26.24 44.65 -40.56
C PHE A 223 -24.80 44.13 -40.69
N GLY A 224 -23.85 44.39 -39.79
CA GLY A 224 -23.95 44.42 -38.34
C GLY A 224 -22.81 43.52 -37.89
N GLU A 225 -21.63 44.13 -37.73
CA GLU A 225 -20.44 43.52 -37.17
C GLU A 225 -20.74 43.20 -35.69
N GLU A 226 -20.94 41.92 -35.36
CA GLU A 226 -20.87 41.44 -33.98
C GLU A 226 -20.01 40.18 -33.93
N SER A 227 -18.87 40.38 -33.27
CA SER A 227 -17.97 39.42 -32.67
C SER A 227 -18.67 38.52 -31.66
N ASP A 228 -18.45 37.21 -31.74
CA ASP A 228 -17.77 36.45 -30.68
C ASP A 228 -17.78 34.96 -31.04
N PHE A 229 -16.64 34.48 -31.58
CA PHE A 229 -16.30 33.07 -31.47
C PHE A 229 -15.61 32.89 -30.12
N ASP A 230 -16.41 32.59 -29.10
CA ASP A 230 -15.90 32.09 -27.84
C ASP A 230 -15.25 30.73 -28.06
N ARG A 231 -14.16 30.57 -27.33
CA ARG A 231 -13.12 29.58 -27.46
C ARG A 231 -13.40 28.53 -26.39
N SER A 232 -13.68 27.29 -26.77
CA SER A 232 -13.29 26.17 -25.90
C SER A 232 -13.18 24.87 -26.67
N ASP A 233 -11.94 24.41 -26.76
CA ASP A 233 -11.52 23.08 -27.15
C ASP A 233 -12.22 22.00 -26.29
N GLU A 234 -12.75 20.97 -26.92
CA GLU A 234 -12.84 19.64 -26.32
C GLU A 234 -11.80 18.75 -27.01
N ASP A 235 -10.81 18.28 -26.23
CA ASP A 235 -9.94 17.18 -26.61
C ASP A 235 -10.11 16.04 -25.57
N PRO A 236 -10.06 14.76 -25.98
CA PRO A 236 -10.50 13.63 -25.19
C PRO A 236 -9.43 13.07 -24.25
N GLN A 237 -9.92 12.60 -23.11
CA GLN A 237 -9.38 11.63 -22.16
C GLN A 237 -7.98 11.02 -22.43
N LYS A 238 -7.05 11.26 -21.48
CA LYS A 238 -6.09 10.29 -20.92
C LYS A 238 -5.90 10.64 -19.42
N ASP A 239 -6.49 9.93 -18.46
CA ASP A 239 -6.17 8.61 -17.89
C ASP A 239 -5.16 8.70 -16.70
N ILE A 240 -5.38 7.80 -15.74
CA ILE A 240 -4.48 7.28 -14.69
C ILE A 240 -4.24 8.11 -13.39
N THR A 241 -4.67 7.47 -12.30
CA THR A 241 -4.19 7.52 -10.91
C THR A 241 -2.70 7.86 -10.70
N SER A 242 -2.39 8.74 -9.76
CA SER A 242 -1.64 8.38 -8.53
C SER A 242 -1.42 9.56 -7.58
N SER A 243 -1.48 9.21 -6.30
CA SER A 243 -1.20 9.98 -5.10
C SER A 243 0.20 10.62 -5.07
N SER A 244 0.30 11.88 -4.60
CA SER A 244 1.38 12.29 -3.72
C SER A 244 0.94 13.42 -2.79
N THR A 245 1.13 13.16 -1.50
CA THR A 245 1.14 14.06 -0.34
C THR A 245 1.95 15.33 -0.55
N ASP A 246 1.45 16.47 -0.08
CA ASP A 246 2.07 17.15 1.08
C ASP A 246 1.23 18.29 1.68
N VAL A 247 1.12 18.23 3.01
CA VAL A 247 1.15 19.30 4.04
C VAL A 247 0.84 20.74 3.59
N LEU A 248 -0.18 21.36 4.21
CA LEU A 248 -0.06 22.69 4.85
C LEU A 248 -1.31 23.10 5.65
N ALA A 249 -1.09 23.26 6.97
CA ALA A 249 -1.54 24.37 7.81
C ALA A 249 -3.04 24.79 7.83
N ASN A 250 -3.80 24.21 8.78
CA ASN A 250 -4.97 24.89 9.34
C ASN A 250 -4.57 25.70 10.59
N LYS A 251 -4.62 27.03 10.46
CA LYS A 251 -4.57 28.00 11.58
C LYS A 251 -5.99 28.31 12.08
N PRO A 252 -6.14 28.78 13.33
CA PRO A 252 -7.37 28.69 14.11
C PRO A 252 -8.33 29.86 13.88
N SER A 253 -9.63 29.56 13.97
CA SER A 253 -10.70 30.55 14.07
C SER A 253 -10.74 31.13 15.49
N ARG A 254 -10.68 32.46 15.59
CA ARG A 254 -10.78 33.24 16.83
C ARG A 254 -11.90 34.27 16.71
N THR A 255 -13.00 34.08 17.44
CA THR A 255 -13.88 35.15 17.96
C THR A 255 -14.90 34.47 18.91
N LYS A 256 -15.27 34.93 20.11
CA LYS A 256 -15.36 36.26 20.73
C LYS A 256 -15.09 36.18 22.24
N ARG A 257 -14.57 37.29 22.77
CA ARG A 257 -14.41 37.59 24.20
C ARG A 257 -15.68 38.29 24.70
N THR A 258 -16.28 37.79 25.77
CA THR A 258 -17.22 38.54 26.62
C THR A 258 -16.66 38.60 28.04
N LYS A 259 -16.44 39.82 28.53
CA LYS A 259 -16.10 40.13 29.93
C LYS A 259 -17.38 40.49 30.69
N ARG A 260 -17.48 40.04 31.94
CA ARG A 260 -18.23 40.55 33.11
C ARG A 260 -18.39 39.33 34.05
N THR A 261 -18.07 39.33 35.34
CA THR A 261 -17.73 40.36 36.33
C THR A 261 -16.90 39.66 37.39
#